data_AF-A0A4R9GLR9-F1
#
_entry.id   AF-A0A4R9GLR9-F1
#
_cell.length_a   1.000
_cell.length_b   1.000
_cell.length_c   1.000
_cell.angle_alpha   90.00
_cell.angle_beta   90.00
_cell.angle_gamma   90.00
#
_symmetry.space_group_name_H-M   'P 1'
#
loop_
_entity.id
_entity.type
_entity.pdbx_description
1 polymer ?
#
loop_
_entity_poly.entity_id
_entity_poly.type
_entity_poly.pdbx_seq_one_letter_code
_entity_poly.pdbx_strand_id
1 'polypeptide(L)'
;MYWLQHPMNINGTARIAQGIYKYKVGIHRGHQALTQYSKVTVNRYEPHSSDKPWFQWKDEPIASKQTDFLAVDIHAKSSTSKFVDKASAGCTVINSTWTDPPWKDFFSTVEAYLATQHKPYICYCVLDQDTAISLIQS
;
A
#
# COMPACT_ATOMS: atom_id res chain seq x y z
N MET A 1 -3.65 1.36 16.06
CA MET A 1 -2.48 2.20 15.75
C MET A 1 -1.19 1.62 16.35
N TYR A 2 -0.72 0.46 15.85
CA TYR A 2 0.50 -0.18 16.39
C TYR A 2 1.79 0.45 15.84
N TRP A 3 1.83 0.74 14.54
CA TRP A 3 3.05 1.19 13.82
C TRP A 3 3.51 2.61 14.16
N LEU A 4 2.69 3.41 14.84
CA LEU A 4 3.04 4.80 15.19
C LEU A 4 3.76 4.92 16.52
N GLN A 5 3.46 4.02 17.46
CA GLN A 5 4.21 3.87 18.70
C GLN A 5 5.44 2.97 18.50
N HIS A 6 5.44 2.16 17.44
CA HIS A 6 6.52 1.25 17.07
C HIS A 6 6.87 1.34 15.58
N PRO A 7 7.33 2.51 15.08
CA PRO A 7 7.67 2.66 13.68
C PRO A 7 8.89 1.78 13.36
N MET A 8 8.78 1.01 12.29
CA MET A 8 9.90 0.19 11.80
C MET A 8 11.06 1.02 11.23
N ASN A 9 10.81 2.30 10.96
CA ASN A 9 11.79 3.26 10.47
C ASN A 9 11.91 4.41 11.46
N ILE A 10 13.14 4.84 11.75
CA ILE A 10 13.39 5.95 12.68
C ILE A 10 12.75 7.27 12.25
N ASN A 11 12.53 7.45 10.94
CA ASN A 11 11.85 8.60 10.36
C ASN A 11 10.32 8.48 10.40
N GLY A 12 9.79 7.48 11.13
CA GLY A 12 8.37 7.30 11.38
C GLY A 12 7.61 6.50 10.31
N THR A 13 6.29 6.46 10.46
CA THR A 13 5.39 5.66 9.62
C THR A 13 5.27 6.26 8.22
N ALA A 14 5.35 5.41 7.19
CA ALA A 14 5.19 5.82 5.79
C ALA A 14 3.79 5.50 5.28
N ARG A 15 3.14 6.40 4.55
CA ARG A 15 1.97 6.09 3.71
C ARG A 15 2.29 6.46 2.28
N ILE A 16 2.02 5.58 1.32
CA ILE A 16 2.19 5.91 -0.10
C ILE A 16 1.37 7.16 -0.47
N ALA A 17 2.02 8.10 -1.14
CA ALA A 17 1.39 9.34 -1.59
C ALA A 17 0.55 9.07 -2.85
N GLN A 18 -0.50 9.87 -3.09
CA GLN A 18 -1.30 9.78 -4.31
C GLN A 18 -0.42 9.93 -5.56
N GLY A 19 -0.73 9.18 -6.61
CA GLY A 19 0.04 9.17 -7.86
C GLY A 19 -0.06 7.86 -8.62
N ILE A 20 0.63 7.79 -9.76
CA ILE A 20 0.71 6.59 -10.59
C ILE A 20 2.11 6.00 -10.45
N TYR A 21 2.18 4.74 -10.07
CA TYR A 21 3.44 4.04 -9.81
C TYR A 21 3.54 2.75 -10.63
N LYS A 22 4.77 2.31 -10.91
CA LYS A 22 4.99 1.07 -11.66
C LYS A 22 5.26 -0.09 -10.70
N TYR A 23 4.51 -1.17 -10.89
CA TYR A 23 4.56 -2.38 -10.09
C TYR A 23 4.73 -3.62 -10.97
N LYS A 24 5.43 -4.62 -10.46
CA LYS A 24 5.64 -5.91 -11.13
C LYS A 24 5.21 -7.06 -10.24
N VAL A 25 4.95 -8.22 -10.84
CA VAL A 25 4.77 -9.47 -10.08
C VAL A 25 6.02 -9.76 -9.25
N GLY A 26 5.82 -10.11 -7.99
CA GLY A 26 6.87 -10.46 -7.05
C GLY A 26 6.32 -11.21 -5.83
N ILE A 27 7.08 -11.19 -4.74
CA ILE A 27 6.79 -11.97 -3.54
C ILE A 27 6.88 -11.06 -2.30
N HIS A 28 5.85 -11.11 -1.46
CA HIS A 28 5.82 -10.50 -0.14
C HIS A 28 5.72 -11.62 0.90
N ARG A 29 6.77 -11.80 1.71
CA ARG A 29 6.83 -12.80 2.79
C ARG A 29 6.44 -14.22 2.35
N GLY A 30 6.91 -14.66 1.19
CA GLY A 30 6.64 -16.00 0.65
C GLY A 30 5.32 -16.14 -0.11
N HIS A 31 4.51 -15.09 -0.20
CA HIS A 31 3.26 -15.08 -0.96
C HIS A 31 3.32 -14.15 -2.17
N GLN A 32 2.52 -14.44 -3.19
CA GLN A 32 2.38 -13.58 -4.37
C GLN A 32 1.99 -12.15 -3.96
N ALA A 33 2.64 -11.17 -4.57
CA ALA A 33 2.35 -9.75 -4.37
C ALA A 33 2.79 -8.96 -5.61
N LEU A 34 2.40 -7.69 -5.67
CA LEU A 34 3.04 -6.76 -6.59
C LEU A 34 4.11 -5.98 -5.83
N THR A 35 5.34 -6.02 -6.33
CA THR A 35 6.47 -5.30 -5.76
C THR A 35 6.86 -4.12 -6.66
N GLN A 36 7.59 -3.17 -6.10
CA GLN A 36 8.01 -1.98 -6.81
C GLN A 36 8.81 -2.33 -8.08
N TYR A 37 8.33 -1.84 -9.24
CA TYR A 37 9.13 -1.80 -10.47
C TYR A 37 9.92 -0.48 -10.55
N SER A 38 9.35 0.62 -10.05
CA SER A 38 10.00 1.92 -9.92
C SER A 38 9.97 2.43 -8.47
N LYS A 39 10.75 3.49 -8.20
CA LYS A 39 10.64 4.24 -6.95
C LYS A 39 9.20 4.72 -6.73
N VAL A 40 8.76 4.70 -5.48
CA VAL A 40 7.47 5.25 -5.05
C VAL A 40 7.71 6.40 -4.10
N THR A 41 6.73 7.29 -3.98
CA THR A 41 6.77 8.39 -3.02
C THR A 41 5.88 8.06 -1.84
N VAL A 42 6.42 8.18 -0.64
CA VAL A 42 5.66 8.07 0.61
C VAL A 42 5.67 9.40 1.36
N ASN A 43 4.57 9.70 2.03
CA ASN A 43 4.52 10.69 3.11
C ASN A 43 4.96 10.00 4.40
N ARG A 44 5.88 10.62 5.13
CA ARG A 44 6.34 10.19 6.46
C ARG A 44 5.66 11.02 7.52
N TYR A 45 5.27 10.36 8.59
CA TYR A 45 4.64 10.95 9.77
C TYR A 45 5.52 10.68 10.98
N GLU A 46 5.69 11.67 11.86
CA GLU A 46 6.52 11.52 13.04
C GLU A 46 6.03 10.37 13.94
N PRO A 47 6.90 9.74 14.74
CA PRO A 47 6.47 8.81 15.77
C PRO A 47 5.61 9.50 16.83
N HIS A 48 4.54 8.84 17.29
CA HIS A 48 3.67 9.38 18.33
C HIS A 48 3.98 8.72 19.68
N SER A 49 3.99 9.52 20.75
CA SER A 49 3.98 9.02 22.12
C SER A 49 2.55 8.84 22.64
N SER A 50 2.39 8.20 23.79
CA SER A 50 1.11 8.07 24.52
C SER A 50 0.40 9.40 24.75
N ASP A 51 1.15 10.50 24.76
CA ASP A 51 0.73 11.84 25.17
C ASP A 51 0.36 12.70 23.94
N LYS A 52 0.62 12.19 22.74
CA LYS A 52 0.16 12.73 21.45
C LYS A 52 -0.58 11.65 20.69
N PRO A 53 -1.75 11.18 21.15
CA PRO A 53 -2.48 10.14 20.43
C PRO A 53 -2.91 10.66 19.06
N TRP A 54 -2.55 9.91 18.02
CA TRP A 54 -3.03 10.16 16.67
C TRP A 54 -4.52 9.76 16.57
N PHE A 55 -5.33 10.50 15.82
CA PHE A 55 -6.76 10.21 15.69
C PHE A 55 -7.22 9.93 14.25
N GLN A 56 -6.73 10.68 13.25
CA GLN A 56 -7.14 10.53 11.85
C GLN A 56 -6.02 10.91 10.85
N TRP A 57 -5.91 10.18 9.73
CA TRP A 57 -4.77 10.32 8.79
C TRP A 57 -4.78 11.64 8.06
N LYS A 58 -5.98 12.13 7.78
CA LYS A 58 -6.19 13.38 7.05
C LYS A 58 -5.78 14.62 7.86
N ASP A 59 -5.75 14.48 9.18
CA ASP A 59 -5.50 15.59 10.10
C ASP A 59 -4.05 15.60 10.61
N GLU A 60 -3.25 14.58 10.25
CA GLU A 60 -1.85 14.47 10.65
C GLU A 60 -0.92 15.22 9.67
N PRO A 61 -0.09 16.16 10.14
CA PRO A 61 0.86 16.84 9.29
C PRO A 61 1.90 15.88 8.72
N ILE A 62 2.17 16.01 7.43
CA ILE A 62 3.26 15.29 6.77
C ILE A 62 4.58 15.88 7.25
N ALA A 63 5.41 15.06 7.90
CA ALA A 63 6.73 15.47 8.38
C ALA A 63 7.73 15.59 7.23
N SER A 64 7.71 14.64 6.30
CA SER A 64 8.56 14.67 5.10
C SER A 64 8.00 13.79 3.97
N LYS A 65 8.53 13.98 2.76
CA LYS A 65 8.29 13.11 1.62
C LYS A 65 9.57 12.35 1.27
N GLN A 66 9.44 11.07 0.96
CA GLN A 66 10.57 10.23 0.56
C GLN A 66 10.23 9.46 -0.71
N THR A 67 11.11 9.52 -1.71
CA THR A 67 10.96 8.80 -2.98
C THR A 67 12.07 7.77 -3.15
N ASP A 68 11.76 6.48 -3.01
CA ASP A 68 12.74 5.40 -3.19
C ASP A 68 12.13 4.01 -3.42
N PHE A 69 12.98 2.99 -3.49
CA PHE A 69 12.61 1.59 -3.26
C PHE A 69 12.48 1.32 -1.76
N LEU A 70 11.23 1.31 -1.27
CA LEU A 70 10.89 1.32 0.15
C LEU A 70 10.17 0.03 0.60
N ALA A 71 10.15 -1.00 -0.26
CA ALA A 71 9.38 -2.24 -0.07
C ALA A 71 7.89 -1.98 0.18
N VAL A 72 7.34 -0.99 -0.53
CA VAL A 72 5.91 -0.68 -0.52
C VAL A 72 5.22 -1.55 -1.55
N ASP A 73 4.81 -2.74 -1.12
CA ASP A 73 4.18 -3.75 -1.95
C ASP A 73 2.65 -3.59 -1.99
N ILE A 74 2.01 -4.28 -2.95
CA ILE A 74 0.56 -4.47 -3.01
C ILE A 74 0.28 -5.95 -2.74
N HIS A 75 -0.42 -6.24 -1.64
CA HIS A 75 -0.61 -7.62 -1.21
C HIS A 75 -1.96 -7.86 -0.52
N ALA A 76 -2.35 -9.12 -0.37
CA ALA A 76 -3.49 -9.53 0.44
C ALA A 76 -3.20 -9.41 1.94
N LYS A 77 -4.24 -9.39 2.76
CA LYS A 77 -4.09 -9.51 4.22
C LYS A 77 -3.52 -10.87 4.59
N SER A 78 -2.68 -10.88 5.62
CA SER A 78 -2.16 -12.11 6.21
C SER A 78 -3.11 -12.80 7.19
N SER A 79 -4.29 -12.25 7.43
CA SER A 79 -5.28 -12.84 8.32
C SER A 79 -6.71 -12.51 7.87
N THR A 80 -7.66 -13.29 8.36
CA THR A 80 -9.10 -13.08 8.16
C THR A 80 -9.67 -11.96 9.03
N SER A 81 -8.84 -11.25 9.81
CA SER A 81 -9.24 -10.08 10.58
C SER A 81 -9.99 -9.07 9.71
N LYS A 82 -11.09 -8.52 10.23
CA LYS A 82 -11.82 -7.42 9.58
C LYS A 82 -10.99 -6.15 9.48
N PHE A 83 -10.00 -5.99 10.34
CA PHE A 83 -9.13 -4.82 10.37
C PHE A 83 -7.84 -5.06 9.59
N VAL A 84 -7.55 -4.14 8.67
CA VAL A 84 -6.28 -4.05 7.92
C VAL A 84 -5.14 -3.49 8.81
N ASP A 85 -5.48 -2.97 9.99
CA ASP A 85 -4.66 -2.14 10.91
C ASP A 85 -3.29 -2.67 11.38
N LYS A 86 -2.92 -3.91 11.05
CA LYS A 86 -1.60 -4.48 11.36
C LYS A 86 -0.80 -4.90 10.12
N ALA A 87 -1.36 -4.77 8.92
CA ALA A 87 -0.73 -5.21 7.69
C ALA A 87 0.06 -4.05 7.08
N SER A 88 1.35 -3.97 7.42
CA SER A 88 2.38 -3.11 6.81
C SER A 88 2.11 -1.59 6.88
N ALA A 89 3.05 -0.86 7.47
CA ALA A 89 2.89 0.58 7.70
C ALA A 89 2.69 1.38 6.39
N GLY A 90 3.25 0.92 5.26
CA GLY A 90 3.20 1.64 3.98
C GLY A 90 2.71 0.86 2.74
N CYS A 91 2.50 -0.46 2.81
CA CYS A 91 1.97 -1.24 1.68
C CYS A 91 0.50 -0.87 1.38
N THR A 92 0.08 -1.13 0.16
CA THR A 92 -1.35 -1.17 -0.16
C THR A 92 -1.88 -2.58 0.06
N VAL A 93 -2.91 -2.71 0.89
CA VAL A 93 -3.43 -4.02 1.27
C VAL A 93 -4.85 -4.19 0.73
N ILE A 94 -5.06 -5.23 -0.07
CA ILE A 94 -6.39 -5.61 -0.55
C ILE A 94 -7.11 -6.31 0.60
N ASN A 95 -8.38 -5.96 0.85
CA ASN A 95 -9.18 -6.50 1.96
C ASN A 95 -9.67 -7.94 1.71
N SER A 96 -8.75 -8.84 1.41
CA SER A 96 -8.93 -10.28 1.18
C SER A 96 -7.65 -11.01 1.63
N THR A 97 -7.72 -12.31 1.88
CA THR A 97 -6.53 -13.16 2.06
C THR A 97 -6.04 -13.68 0.71
N TRP A 98 -4.81 -14.21 0.65
CA TRP A 98 -4.24 -14.79 -0.58
C TRP A 98 -5.05 -15.93 -1.18
N THR A 99 -5.88 -16.60 -0.38
CA THR A 99 -6.71 -17.72 -0.83
C THR A 99 -8.11 -17.29 -1.26
N ASP A 100 -8.53 -16.07 -0.96
CA ASP A 100 -9.88 -15.59 -1.22
C ASP A 100 -10.06 -15.18 -2.70
N PRO A 101 -11.28 -15.33 -3.25
CA PRO A 101 -11.56 -14.98 -4.64
C PRO A 101 -11.12 -13.57 -5.05
N PRO A 102 -11.39 -12.49 -4.27
CA PRO A 102 -11.00 -11.14 -4.69
C PRO A 102 -9.49 -10.96 -4.92
N TRP A 103 -8.64 -11.65 -4.16
CA TRP A 103 -7.20 -11.63 -4.40
C TRP A 103 -6.84 -12.38 -5.69
N LYS A 104 -7.39 -13.58 -5.87
CA LYS A 104 -7.13 -14.42 -7.04
C LYS A 104 -7.58 -13.75 -8.35
N ASP A 105 -8.76 -13.14 -8.34
CA ASP A 105 -9.32 -12.44 -9.50
C ASP A 105 -8.48 -11.21 -9.86
N PHE A 106 -8.10 -10.41 -8.85
CA PHE A 106 -7.20 -9.28 -9.04
C PHE A 106 -5.86 -9.71 -9.65
N PHE A 107 -5.22 -10.72 -9.05
CA PHE A 107 -3.88 -11.12 -9.44
C PHE A 107 -3.85 -11.78 -10.81
N SER A 108 -4.81 -12.66 -11.10
CA SER A 108 -4.93 -13.30 -12.42
C SER A 108 -5.18 -12.28 -13.53
N THR A 109 -5.96 -11.23 -13.26
CA THR A 109 -6.16 -10.10 -14.20
C THR A 109 -4.83 -9.39 -14.51
N VAL A 110 -4.01 -9.14 -13.49
CA VAL A 110 -2.70 -8.52 -13.65
C VAL A 110 -1.76 -9.42 -14.46
N GLU A 111 -1.68 -10.72 -14.15
CA GLU A 111 -0.85 -11.68 -14.87
C GLU A 111 -1.25 -11.78 -16.35
N ALA A 112 -2.55 -11.89 -16.62
CA ALA A 112 -3.07 -11.92 -17.99
C ALA A 112 -2.73 -10.63 -18.77
N TYR A 113 -2.86 -9.47 -18.13
CA TYR A 113 -2.47 -8.19 -18.74
C TYR A 113 -0.97 -8.15 -19.07
N LEU A 114 -0.11 -8.53 -18.13
CA LEU A 114 1.34 -8.53 -18.35
C LEU A 114 1.76 -9.48 -19.47
N ALA A 115 1.11 -10.65 -19.55
CA ALA A 115 1.35 -11.64 -20.62
C ALA A 115 0.96 -11.09 -22.00
N THR A 116 -0.14 -10.34 -22.11
CA THR A 116 -0.62 -9.78 -23.39
C THR A 116 0.15 -8.54 -23.85
N GLN A 117 0.57 -7.69 -22.93
CA GLN A 117 1.22 -6.42 -23.26
C GLN A 117 2.73 -6.53 -23.46
N HIS A 118 3.33 -7.68 -23.15
CA HIS A 118 4.79 -7.88 -23.13
C HIS A 118 5.54 -6.83 -22.29
N LYS A 119 4.87 -6.26 -21.27
CA LYS A 119 5.47 -5.27 -20.35
C LYS A 119 5.86 -5.95 -19.04
N PRO A 120 6.99 -5.58 -18.42
CA PRO A 120 7.39 -6.16 -17.14
C PRO A 120 6.71 -5.48 -15.93
N TYR A 121 5.75 -4.57 -16.15
CA TYR A 121 5.06 -3.82 -15.10
C TYR A 121 3.64 -3.39 -15.49
N ILE A 122 2.82 -3.14 -14.47
CA ILE A 122 1.57 -2.40 -14.56
C ILE A 122 1.75 -0.99 -14.01
N CYS A 123 0.87 -0.07 -14.43
CA CYS A 123 0.70 1.22 -13.77
C CYS A 123 -0.42 1.07 -12.73
N TYR A 124 -0.11 1.37 -11.47
CA TYR A 124 -1.06 1.35 -10.35
C TYR A 124 -1.32 2.76 -9.88
N CYS A 125 -2.59 3.17 -9.87
CA CYS A 125 -3.01 4.49 -9.43
C CYS A 125 -3.37 4.43 -7.94
N VAL A 126 -2.70 5.24 -7.13
CA VAL A 126 -3.03 5.46 -5.72
C VAL A 126 -3.78 6.76 -5.62
N LEU A 127 -5.02 6.69 -5.15
CA LEU A 127 -5.90 7.83 -4.96
C LEU A 127 -6.39 7.87 -3.52
N ASP A 128 -6.71 9.08 -3.07
CA ASP A 128 -7.53 9.24 -1.88
C ASP A 128 -8.94 8.69 -2.16
N GLN A 129 -9.59 8.18 -1.11
CA GLN A 129 -10.89 7.52 -1.23
C GLN A 129 -11.94 8.45 -1.85
N ASP A 130 -11.97 9.73 -1.45
CA ASP A 130 -12.95 10.68 -1.97
C ASP A 130 -12.73 10.92 -3.47
N THR A 131 -11.46 10.98 -3.88
CA THR A 131 -11.09 11.11 -5.30
C THR A 131 -11.50 9.86 -6.08
N ALA A 132 -11.23 8.66 -5.56
CA ALA A 132 -11.61 7.42 -6.20
C ALA A 132 -13.13 7.27 -6.37
N ILE A 133 -13.91 7.61 -5.33
CA ILE A 133 -15.37 7.57 -5.38
C ILE A 133 -15.89 8.49 -6.48
N SER A 134 -15.35 9.71 -6.59
CA SER A 134 -15.80 10.68 -7.61
C SER A 134 -15.59 10.17 -9.04
N LEU A 135 -14.54 9.40 -9.30
CA LEU A 135 -14.23 8.85 -10.63
C LEU A 135 -15.04 7.60 -10.98
N ILE A 136 -15.46 6.83 -9.97
CA ILE A 136 -16.25 5.60 -10.18
C ILE A 136 -17.73 5.94 -10.40
N GLN A 137 -18.19 7.06 -9.83
CA GLN A 137 -19.58 7.50 -9.89
C GLN A 137 -19.87 8.47 -11.06
N SER A 138 -18.85 8.91 -11.79
CA SER A 138 -18.96 9.74 -13.01
C SER A 138 -19.12 8.88 -14.26
#